data_AF-A0A520CBQ2-F1
#
_entry.id   AF-A0A520CBQ2-F1
#
_cell.length_a   1.000
_cell.length_b   1.000
_cell.length_c   1.000
_cell.angle_alpha   90.00
_cell.angle_beta   90.00
_cell.angle_gamma   90.00
#
_symmetry.space_group_name_H-M   'P 1'
#
loop_
_entity.id
_entity.type
_entity.pdbx_description
1 polymer ?
#
loop_
_entity_poly.entity_id
_entity_poly.type
_entity_poly.pdbx_seq_one_letter_code
_entity_poly.pdbx_strand_id
1 'polypeptide(L)'
;MRYRTTLDAHVFDFEDLRQVMACASPARSGDYLAEIGAATAQQRMAARHVLADTPLRQFLTEALIPYESDNITRLIIDGHDAMAFAPVSHLTVGGLRDWLLSEHATTAALSALASGLTPEMVAAVSKLMRNQDLIAVARKCSVVTRFRNTIGLPGHMAVRLQPNHPTDDLRGVAASTLDGLLYGAGDAVIGLNPASDSLPVLGRLLHMLDEVIQRFEIPTQSCVLTHVTNTLKLAETGAPVDL
;
A
#
# COMPACT_ATOMS: atom_id res chain seq x y z
N MET A 1 10.97 26.00 3.26
CA MET A 1 10.89 26.16 1.79
C MET A 1 9.72 27.10 1.48
N ARG A 2 9.67 27.80 0.35
CA ARG A 2 8.46 28.53 -0.07
C ARG A 2 7.76 27.72 -1.16
N TYR A 3 6.49 27.38 -0.97
CA TYR A 3 5.72 26.58 -1.91
C TYR A 3 4.94 27.49 -2.84
N ARG A 4 5.59 27.97 -3.90
CA ARG A 4 5.01 28.96 -4.81
C ARG A 4 5.48 28.74 -6.24
N THR A 5 4.60 28.97 -7.20
CA THR A 5 4.97 29.03 -8.63
C THR A 5 4.18 30.13 -9.34
N THR A 6 4.69 30.57 -10.50
CA THR A 6 3.99 31.52 -11.38
C THR A 6 3.76 30.87 -12.73
N LEU A 7 2.50 30.72 -13.13
CA LEU A 7 2.11 30.15 -14.43
C LEU A 7 1.29 31.21 -15.18
N ASP A 8 1.75 31.60 -16.37
CA ASP A 8 1.10 32.61 -17.23
C ASP A 8 0.67 33.87 -16.45
N ALA A 9 1.64 34.49 -15.77
CA ALA A 9 1.51 35.66 -14.89
C ALA A 9 0.61 35.49 -13.65
N HIS A 10 0.03 34.31 -13.40
CA HIS A 10 -0.73 34.01 -12.20
C HIS A 10 0.17 33.36 -11.15
N VAL A 11 0.18 33.94 -9.96
CA VAL A 11 0.90 33.40 -8.81
C VAL A 11 0.00 32.40 -8.08
N PHE A 12 0.53 31.20 -7.88
CA PHE A 12 -0.07 30.18 -7.02
C PHE A 12 0.86 29.98 -5.82
N ASP A 13 0.32 30.19 -4.63
CA ASP A 13 1.01 30.03 -3.36
C ASP A 13 0.30 28.93 -2.56
N PHE A 14 1.09 28.14 -1.84
CA PHE A 14 0.62 27.07 -0.98
C PHE A 14 1.25 27.26 0.41
N GLU A 15 0.46 27.05 1.45
CA GLU A 15 0.84 27.31 2.83
C GLU A 15 1.98 26.40 3.29
N ASP A 16 1.85 25.10 3.02
CA ASP A 16 2.76 24.06 3.48
C ASP A 16 2.87 22.88 2.50
N LEU A 17 3.73 21.92 2.81
CA LEU A 17 3.90 20.71 2.01
C LEU A 17 2.63 19.87 1.94
N ARG A 18 1.82 19.89 3.00
CA ARG A 18 0.55 19.15 3.07
C ARG A 18 -0.42 19.66 2.00
N GLN A 19 -0.58 20.97 1.86
CA GLN A 19 -1.43 21.58 0.86
C GLN A 19 -0.93 21.31 -0.56
N VAL A 20 0.39 21.40 -0.80
CA VAL A 20 0.98 21.02 -2.09
C VAL A 20 0.67 19.57 -2.43
N MET A 21 0.88 18.66 -1.47
CA MET A 21 0.64 17.22 -1.64
C MET A 21 -0.84 16.90 -1.90
N ALA A 22 -1.76 17.59 -1.23
CA ALA A 22 -3.20 17.41 -1.42
C ALA A 22 -3.65 17.96 -2.79
N CYS A 23 -3.27 19.20 -3.10
CA CYS A 23 -3.63 19.85 -4.36
C CYS A 23 -3.00 19.18 -5.59
N ALA A 24 -1.85 18.50 -5.45
CA ALA A 24 -1.19 17.80 -6.56
C ALA A 24 -1.84 16.45 -6.94
N SER A 25 -2.70 15.87 -6.08
CA SER A 25 -3.44 14.65 -6.39
C SER A 25 -4.28 14.80 -7.67
N PRO A 26 -4.56 13.73 -8.43
CA PRO A 26 -5.67 13.71 -9.38
C PRO A 26 -7.02 13.99 -8.69
N ALA A 27 -8.05 14.38 -9.44
CA ALA A 27 -9.37 14.65 -8.87
C ALA A 27 -9.96 13.39 -8.21
N ARG A 28 -10.26 13.47 -6.91
CA ARG A 28 -10.85 12.38 -6.11
C ARG A 28 -11.97 12.94 -5.25
N SER A 29 -13.10 12.24 -5.19
CA SER A 29 -14.27 12.68 -4.42
C SER A 29 -13.97 12.85 -2.93
N GLY A 30 -13.15 11.96 -2.34
CA GLY A 30 -12.73 12.05 -0.94
C GLY A 30 -11.95 13.32 -0.63
N ASP A 31 -10.99 13.70 -1.49
CA ASP A 31 -10.19 14.92 -1.30
C ASP A 31 -11.07 16.18 -1.37
N TYR A 32 -12.12 16.16 -2.19
CA TYR A 32 -13.08 17.27 -2.27
C TYR A 32 -14.03 17.30 -1.08
N LEU A 33 -14.51 16.15 -0.61
CA LEU A 33 -15.33 16.07 0.59
C LEU A 33 -14.58 16.53 1.84
N ALA A 34 -13.27 16.28 1.88
CA ALA A 34 -12.38 16.75 2.94
C ALA A 34 -11.89 18.19 2.73
N GLU A 35 -12.32 18.88 1.66
CA GLU A 35 -11.97 20.27 1.34
C GLU A 35 -10.45 20.52 1.13
N ILE A 36 -9.69 19.49 0.78
CA ILE A 36 -8.23 19.56 0.54
C ILE A 36 -7.84 19.46 -0.94
N GLY A 37 -8.78 19.08 -1.80
CA GLY A 37 -8.55 18.98 -3.24
C GLY A 37 -8.35 20.35 -3.90
N ALA A 38 -7.56 20.40 -4.99
CA ALA A 38 -7.39 21.63 -5.76
C ALA A 38 -8.73 22.14 -6.33
N ALA A 39 -9.02 23.43 -6.12
CA ALA A 39 -10.25 24.09 -6.56
C ALA A 39 -10.38 24.16 -8.08
N THR A 40 -9.24 24.20 -8.79
CA THR A 40 -9.21 24.26 -10.26
C THR A 40 -8.13 23.32 -10.83
N ALA A 41 -8.26 22.99 -12.12
CA ALA A 41 -7.23 22.24 -12.83
C ALA A 41 -5.89 23.01 -12.87
N GLN A 42 -5.94 24.34 -13.00
CA GLN A 42 -4.77 25.23 -12.99
C GLN A 42 -4.05 25.17 -11.64
N GLN A 43 -4.77 25.26 -10.52
CA GLN A 43 -4.18 25.13 -9.19
C GLN A 43 -3.56 23.76 -8.98
N ARG A 44 -4.20 22.69 -9.47
CA ARG A 44 -3.62 21.33 -9.44
C ARG A 44 -2.31 21.26 -10.19
N MET A 45 -2.26 21.84 -11.39
CA MET A 45 -1.03 21.88 -12.19
C MET A 45 0.05 22.72 -11.51
N ALA A 46 -0.30 23.87 -10.96
CA ALA A 46 0.62 24.67 -10.15
C ALA A 46 1.18 23.89 -8.96
N ALA A 47 0.34 23.16 -8.22
CA ALA A 47 0.78 22.29 -7.13
C ALA A 47 1.73 21.20 -7.60
N ARG A 48 1.46 20.58 -8.77
CA ARG A 48 2.37 19.60 -9.37
C ARG A 48 3.70 20.20 -9.81
N HIS A 49 3.72 21.44 -10.29
CA HIS A 49 4.96 22.16 -10.59
C HIS A 49 5.77 22.40 -9.31
N VAL A 50 5.15 22.95 -8.26
CA VAL A 50 5.82 23.12 -6.96
C VAL A 50 6.34 21.78 -6.43
N LEU A 51 5.51 20.74 -6.46
CA LEU A 51 5.88 19.41 -5.98
C LEU A 51 7.05 18.82 -6.76
N ALA A 52 7.09 18.99 -8.09
CA ALA A 52 8.18 18.50 -8.93
C ALA A 52 9.54 19.12 -8.55
N ASP A 53 9.54 20.38 -8.10
CA ASP A 53 10.75 21.11 -7.71
C ASP A 53 11.10 20.91 -6.22
N THR A 54 10.24 20.27 -5.42
CA THR A 54 10.52 19.97 -4.01
C THR A 54 11.68 18.97 -3.88
N PRO A 55 12.76 19.29 -3.13
CA PRO A 55 13.83 18.33 -2.83
C PRO A 55 13.31 17.13 -2.04
N LEU A 56 13.78 15.92 -2.34
CA LEU A 56 13.37 14.73 -1.57
C LEU A 56 13.69 14.88 -0.08
N ARG A 57 14.82 15.49 0.26
CA ARG A 57 15.21 15.76 1.66
C ARG A 57 14.19 16.59 2.44
N GLN A 58 13.33 17.37 1.78
CA GLN A 58 12.31 18.17 2.46
C GLN A 58 11.38 17.30 3.30
N PHE A 59 11.04 16.10 2.82
CA PHE A 59 10.17 15.14 3.51
C PHE A 59 10.78 14.55 4.80
N LEU A 60 12.09 14.73 5.02
CA LEU A 60 12.76 14.32 6.27
C LEU A 60 12.78 15.44 7.31
N THR A 61 12.52 16.68 6.90
CA THR A 61 12.58 17.87 7.78
C THR A 61 11.22 18.51 8.01
N GLU A 62 10.25 18.29 7.12
CA GLU A 62 8.88 18.77 7.22
C GLU A 62 7.93 17.57 7.10
N ALA A 63 7.58 16.98 8.25
CA ALA A 63 6.63 15.88 8.31
C ALA A 63 5.21 16.39 8.07
N LEU A 64 4.41 15.64 7.29
CA LEU A 64 3.00 16.02 7.07
C LEU A 64 2.19 15.95 8.35
N ILE A 65 2.46 14.95 9.21
CA ILE A 65 1.92 14.85 10.57
C ILE A 65 3.09 14.98 11.55
N PRO A 66 3.03 15.85 12.57
CA PRO A 66 4.18 16.12 13.44
C PRO A 66 4.70 14.86 14.14
N TYR A 67 6.03 14.69 14.12
CA TYR A 67 6.75 13.55 14.68
C TYR A 67 6.43 13.33 16.16
N GLU A 68 6.27 14.39 16.94
CA GLU A 68 6.00 14.34 18.38
C GLU A 68 4.60 13.79 18.67
N SER A 69 3.65 14.02 17.76
CA SER A 69 2.24 13.66 17.94
C SER A 69 1.83 12.30 17.36
N ASP A 70 2.65 11.66 16.53
CA ASP A 70 2.24 10.48 15.77
C ASP A 70 3.26 9.33 15.78
N ASN A 71 2.79 8.14 16.16
CA ASN A 71 3.62 6.93 16.21
C ASN A 71 4.03 6.45 14.80
N ILE A 72 3.22 6.70 13.78
CA ILE A 72 3.51 6.24 12.42
C ILE A 72 4.59 7.13 11.77
N THR A 73 4.50 8.45 11.92
CA THR A 73 5.59 9.37 11.54
C THR A 73 6.90 8.97 12.22
N ARG A 74 6.88 8.64 13.53
CA ARG A 74 8.09 8.16 14.23
C ARG A 74 8.66 6.91 13.58
N LEU A 75 7.83 5.89 13.37
CA LEU A 75 8.24 4.65 12.72
C LEU A 75 8.86 4.89 11.32
N ILE A 76 8.27 5.79 10.54
CA ILE A 76 8.75 6.14 9.20
C ILE A 76 10.12 6.83 9.26
N ILE A 77 10.26 7.85 10.12
CA ILE A 77 11.48 8.65 10.21
C ILE A 77 12.61 7.86 10.87
N ASP A 78 12.32 7.12 11.94
CA ASP A 78 13.30 6.31 12.67
C ASP A 78 13.75 5.08 11.87
N GLY A 79 12.87 4.57 10.99
CA GLY A 79 13.16 3.45 10.09
C GLY A 79 13.86 3.85 8.79
N HIS A 80 14.05 5.14 8.52
CA HIS A 80 14.65 5.62 7.28
C HIS A 80 16.16 5.37 7.23
N ASP A 81 16.63 4.70 6.18
CA ASP A 81 18.04 4.41 5.94
C ASP A 81 18.70 5.50 5.07
N ALA A 82 19.52 6.34 5.71
CA ALA A 82 20.24 7.42 5.04
C ALA A 82 21.26 6.95 3.99
N MET A 83 21.84 5.76 4.15
CA MET A 83 22.80 5.20 3.19
C MET A 83 22.08 4.66 1.97
N ALA A 84 20.96 3.96 2.16
CA ALA A 84 20.08 3.54 1.08
C ALA A 84 19.54 4.74 0.28
N PHE A 85 19.22 5.85 0.96
CA PHE A 85 18.72 7.08 0.33
C PHE A 85 19.78 7.87 -0.44
N ALA A 86 21.05 7.77 -0.04
CA ALA A 86 22.13 8.61 -0.55
C ALA A 86 22.18 8.77 -2.09
N PRO A 87 21.99 7.69 -2.91
CA PRO A 87 22.07 7.79 -4.37
C PRO A 87 21.07 8.76 -4.99
N VAL A 88 19.87 8.92 -4.41
CA VAL A 88 18.81 9.79 -4.92
C VAL A 88 18.59 11.04 -4.08
N SER A 89 19.28 11.15 -2.94
CA SER A 89 19.06 12.20 -1.94
C SER A 89 19.25 13.65 -2.42
N HIS A 90 19.92 13.84 -3.56
CA HIS A 90 20.15 15.15 -4.18
C HIS A 90 19.03 15.54 -5.17
N LEU A 91 18.13 14.63 -5.49
CA LEU A 91 17.06 14.84 -6.46
C LEU A 91 15.88 15.60 -5.84
N THR A 92 15.12 16.24 -6.73
CA THR A 92 13.76 16.68 -6.44
C THR A 92 12.78 15.53 -6.67
N VAL A 93 11.50 15.71 -6.32
CA VAL A 93 10.45 14.72 -6.65
C VAL A 93 10.35 14.50 -8.16
N GLY A 94 10.47 15.56 -8.96
CA GLY A 94 10.53 15.47 -10.43
C GLY A 94 11.75 14.68 -10.89
N GLY A 95 12.92 14.97 -10.32
CA GLY A 95 14.15 14.21 -10.59
C GLY A 95 14.02 12.72 -10.22
N LEU A 96 13.35 12.40 -9.11
CA LEU A 96 13.07 11.01 -8.72
C LEU A 96 12.16 10.32 -9.74
N ARG A 97 11.11 11.00 -10.22
CA ARG A 97 10.23 10.46 -11.28
C ARG A 97 11.04 10.06 -12.50
N ASP A 98 11.90 10.95 -12.97
CA ASP A 98 12.70 10.70 -14.18
C ASP A 98 13.73 9.59 -13.94
N TRP A 99 14.35 9.55 -12.75
CA TRP A 99 15.24 8.46 -12.35
C TRP A 99 14.52 7.10 -12.33
N LEU A 100 13.32 7.01 -11.73
CA LEU A 100 12.51 5.79 -11.69
C LEU A 100 12.12 5.30 -13.09
N LEU A 101 11.89 6.21 -14.03
CA LEU A 101 11.58 5.88 -15.42
C LEU A 101 12.81 5.45 -16.23
N SER A 102 14.01 5.84 -15.82
CA SER A 102 15.27 5.50 -16.50
C SER A 102 15.69 4.03 -16.38
N GLU A 103 16.69 3.63 -17.16
CA GLU A 103 17.33 2.30 -17.09
C GLU A 103 18.15 2.09 -15.81
N HIS A 104 18.50 3.16 -15.08
CA HIS A 104 19.24 3.05 -13.84
C HIS A 104 18.42 2.47 -12.68
N ALA A 105 17.09 2.64 -12.71
CA ALA A 105 16.16 2.11 -11.72
C ALA A 105 15.89 0.61 -11.93
N THR A 106 16.95 -0.20 -11.95
CA THR A 106 16.86 -1.67 -12.01
C THR A 106 16.19 -2.22 -10.75
N THR A 107 15.67 -3.44 -10.80
CA THR A 107 15.10 -4.11 -9.62
C THR A 107 16.07 -4.13 -8.44
N ALA A 108 17.35 -4.43 -8.68
CA ALA A 108 18.37 -4.43 -7.63
C ALA A 108 18.58 -3.04 -7.02
N ALA A 109 18.63 -1.99 -7.85
CA ALA A 109 18.75 -0.61 -7.38
C ALA A 109 17.52 -0.18 -6.56
N LEU A 110 16.31 -0.54 -7.01
CA LEU A 110 15.07 -0.24 -6.30
C LEU A 110 14.98 -0.97 -4.97
N SER A 111 15.35 -2.26 -4.92
CA SER A 111 15.39 -3.03 -3.67
C SER A 111 16.39 -2.44 -2.67
N ALA A 112 17.56 -1.99 -3.13
CA ALA A 112 18.55 -1.34 -2.27
C ALA A 112 18.12 0.06 -1.80
N LEU A 113 17.32 0.77 -2.61
CA LEU A 113 16.82 2.11 -2.29
C LEU A 113 15.60 2.09 -1.33
N ALA A 114 14.87 0.99 -1.25
CA ALA A 114 13.53 0.93 -0.63
C ALA A 114 13.47 1.49 0.81
N SER A 115 14.43 1.15 1.67
CA SER A 115 14.49 1.64 3.05
C SER A 115 14.89 3.12 3.18
N GLY A 116 15.41 3.71 2.10
CA GLY A 116 15.79 5.12 2.03
C GLY A 116 14.69 6.04 1.51
N LEU A 117 13.49 5.53 1.21
CA LEU A 117 12.37 6.37 0.78
C LEU A 117 11.28 6.37 1.84
N THR A 118 10.80 7.56 2.22
CA THR A 118 9.60 7.65 3.06
C THR A 118 8.33 7.47 2.22
N PRO A 119 7.20 7.04 2.83
CA PRO A 119 5.92 6.97 2.14
C PRO A 119 5.51 8.30 1.47
N GLU A 120 5.83 9.44 2.08
CA GLU A 120 5.54 10.76 1.53
C GLU A 120 6.33 11.04 0.24
N MET A 121 7.60 10.64 0.17
CA MET A 121 8.40 10.75 -1.07
C MET A 121 7.80 9.90 -2.20
N VAL A 122 7.39 8.67 -1.87
CA VAL A 122 6.77 7.73 -2.83
C VAL A 122 5.39 8.25 -3.27
N ALA A 123 4.60 8.78 -2.34
CA ALA A 123 3.31 9.42 -2.64
C ALA A 123 3.52 10.64 -3.54
N ALA A 124 4.50 11.49 -3.23
CA ALA A 124 4.81 12.70 -3.99
C ALA A 124 5.13 12.38 -5.45
N VAL A 125 6.04 11.42 -5.68
CA VAL A 125 6.45 11.06 -7.04
C VAL A 125 5.31 10.42 -7.83
N SER A 126 4.46 9.60 -7.17
CA SER A 126 3.29 8.99 -7.81
C SER A 126 2.26 10.01 -8.30
N LYS A 127 2.10 11.15 -7.60
CA LYS A 127 1.20 12.25 -8.01
C LYS A 127 1.65 12.92 -9.31
N LEU A 128 2.94 12.83 -9.64
CA LEU A 128 3.51 13.40 -10.86
C LEU A 128 3.47 12.44 -12.05
N MET A 129 3.14 11.17 -11.83
CA MET A 129 3.16 10.13 -12.85
C MET A 129 1.82 10.02 -13.60
N ARG A 130 1.91 9.64 -14.88
CA ARG A 130 0.75 9.16 -15.66
C ARG A 130 0.52 7.68 -15.36
N ASN A 131 -0.64 7.14 -15.74
CA ASN A 131 -0.93 5.70 -15.55
C ASN A 131 0.14 4.79 -16.16
N GLN A 132 0.62 5.12 -17.37
CA GLN A 132 1.70 4.38 -18.03
C GLN A 132 3.03 4.45 -17.27
N ASP A 133 3.34 5.60 -16.65
CA ASP A 133 4.56 5.78 -15.86
C ASP A 133 4.47 4.89 -14.59
N LEU A 134 3.31 4.91 -13.92
CA LEU A 134 3.05 4.06 -12.75
C LEU A 134 3.21 2.57 -13.08
N ILE A 135 2.64 2.11 -14.20
CA ILE A 135 2.77 0.71 -14.66
C ILE A 135 4.24 0.38 -14.98
N ALA A 136 4.93 1.27 -15.71
CA ALA A 136 6.31 1.04 -16.12
C ALA A 136 7.28 0.96 -14.94
N VAL A 137 7.11 1.83 -13.93
CA VAL A 137 7.91 1.82 -12.70
C VAL A 137 7.56 0.62 -11.84
N ALA A 138 6.26 0.35 -11.61
CA ALA A 138 5.82 -0.79 -10.78
C ALA A 138 6.34 -2.14 -11.32
N ARG A 139 6.43 -2.30 -12.66
CA ARG A 139 6.99 -3.51 -13.28
C ARG A 139 8.47 -3.75 -12.95
N LYS A 140 9.23 -2.72 -12.61
CA LYS A 140 10.65 -2.83 -12.21
C LYS A 140 10.79 -3.26 -10.74
N CYS A 141 9.78 -3.00 -9.91
CA CYS A 141 9.75 -3.42 -8.52
C CYS A 141 9.47 -4.93 -8.43
N SER A 142 10.27 -5.66 -7.64
CA SER A 142 10.04 -7.08 -7.35
C SER A 142 9.98 -7.28 -5.84
N VAL A 143 8.82 -7.75 -5.37
CA VAL A 143 8.58 -8.07 -3.96
C VAL A 143 8.11 -9.52 -3.90
N VAL A 144 9.00 -10.42 -3.51
CA VAL A 144 8.73 -11.84 -3.35
C VAL A 144 8.68 -12.16 -1.87
N THR A 145 7.56 -12.70 -1.40
CA THR A 145 7.40 -13.14 -0.01
C THR A 145 7.02 -14.61 0.04
N ARG A 146 7.33 -15.25 1.16
CA ARG A 146 7.06 -16.67 1.37
C ARG A 146 6.44 -16.89 2.74
N PHE A 147 5.38 -17.67 2.77
CA PHE A 147 4.83 -18.29 3.96
C PHE A 147 4.69 -19.79 3.71
N ARG A 148 3.47 -20.34 3.55
CA ARG A 148 3.25 -21.73 3.14
C ARG A 148 3.59 -21.94 1.65
N ASN A 149 3.28 -20.95 0.82
CA ASN A 149 3.73 -20.88 -0.58
C ASN A 149 4.51 -19.57 -0.83
N THR A 150 4.82 -19.27 -2.11
CA THR A 150 5.60 -18.10 -2.51
C THR A 150 4.78 -17.22 -3.45
N ILE A 151 4.65 -15.93 -3.13
CA ILE A 151 3.90 -14.95 -3.91
C ILE A 151 4.83 -13.85 -4.43
N GLY A 152 4.52 -13.33 -5.62
CA GLY A 152 5.27 -12.22 -6.25
C GLY A 152 6.30 -12.64 -7.30
N LEU A 153 6.41 -13.93 -7.63
CA LEU A 153 7.29 -14.41 -8.69
C LEU A 153 6.83 -13.91 -10.08
N PRO A 154 7.75 -13.57 -11.00
CA PRO A 154 7.41 -13.21 -12.37
C PRO A 154 6.59 -14.30 -13.06
N GLY A 155 5.62 -13.90 -13.90
CA GLY A 155 4.77 -14.82 -14.65
C GLY A 155 3.65 -15.49 -13.83
N HIS A 156 3.49 -15.15 -12.55
CA HIS A 156 2.45 -15.67 -11.68
C HIS A 156 1.46 -14.56 -11.30
N MET A 157 0.18 -14.91 -11.21
CA MET A 157 -0.88 -14.03 -10.71
C MET A 157 -1.66 -14.78 -9.65
N ALA A 158 -1.44 -14.41 -8.39
CA ALA A 158 -2.11 -15.03 -7.26
C ALA A 158 -3.48 -14.40 -7.00
N VAL A 159 -4.42 -15.21 -6.51
CA VAL A 159 -5.81 -14.82 -6.31
C VAL A 159 -6.22 -15.16 -4.87
N ARG A 160 -6.76 -14.16 -4.17
CA ARG A 160 -7.45 -14.39 -2.90
C ARG A 160 -8.79 -15.07 -3.16
N LEU A 161 -9.05 -16.16 -2.47
CA LEU A 161 -10.38 -16.78 -2.41
C LEU A 161 -11.10 -16.30 -1.14
N GLN A 162 -12.19 -15.54 -1.31
CA GLN A 162 -12.93 -14.92 -0.21
C GLN A 162 -14.39 -15.41 -0.15
N PRO A 163 -14.63 -16.57 0.50
CA PRO A 163 -15.94 -17.22 0.56
C PRO A 163 -16.83 -16.60 1.65
N ASN A 164 -17.17 -15.31 1.53
CA ASN A 164 -18.05 -14.65 2.50
C ASN A 164 -19.48 -15.20 2.43
N HIS A 165 -20.09 -15.45 3.59
CA HIS A 165 -21.51 -15.79 3.70
C HIS A 165 -22.25 -14.76 4.55
N PRO A 166 -23.47 -14.31 4.21
CA PRO A 166 -24.18 -13.26 4.96
C PRO A 166 -24.39 -13.55 6.45
N THR A 167 -24.35 -14.82 6.83
CA THR A 167 -24.56 -15.30 8.20
C THR A 167 -23.41 -16.20 8.70
N ASP A 168 -22.27 -16.21 8.00
CA ASP A 168 -21.13 -17.10 8.32
C ASP A 168 -21.51 -18.59 8.41
N ASP A 169 -22.45 -19.04 7.58
CA ASP A 169 -22.85 -20.45 7.56
C ASP A 169 -21.71 -21.30 6.99
N LEU A 170 -21.24 -22.26 7.78
CA LEU A 170 -20.07 -23.07 7.42
C LEU A 170 -20.26 -23.84 6.11
N ARG A 171 -21.49 -24.28 5.79
CA ARG A 171 -21.74 -25.02 4.54
C ARG A 171 -21.71 -24.08 3.34
N GLY A 172 -22.31 -22.90 3.47
CA GLY A 172 -22.24 -21.86 2.46
C GLY A 172 -20.81 -21.41 2.17
N VAL A 173 -20.02 -21.18 3.22
CA VAL A 173 -18.59 -20.87 3.10
C VAL A 173 -17.85 -22.02 2.41
N ALA A 174 -18.01 -23.27 2.87
CA ALA A 174 -17.33 -24.43 2.29
C ALA A 174 -17.68 -24.65 0.82
N ALA A 175 -18.94 -24.46 0.44
CA ALA A 175 -19.37 -24.56 -0.96
C ALA A 175 -18.69 -23.51 -1.85
N SER A 176 -18.61 -22.25 -1.40
CA SER A 176 -17.91 -21.19 -2.13
C SER A 176 -16.40 -21.40 -2.17
N THR A 177 -15.80 -21.94 -1.10
CA THR A 177 -14.39 -22.34 -1.09
C THR A 177 -14.13 -23.42 -2.14
N LEU A 178 -14.96 -24.46 -2.21
CA LEU A 178 -14.80 -25.53 -3.20
C LEU A 178 -14.91 -25.00 -4.63
N ASP A 179 -15.93 -24.17 -4.91
CA ASP A 179 -16.12 -23.58 -6.24
C ASP A 179 -14.89 -22.75 -6.65
N GLY A 180 -14.40 -21.88 -5.78
CA GLY A 180 -13.21 -21.06 -6.07
C GLY A 180 -11.93 -21.88 -6.30
N LEU A 181 -11.73 -22.95 -5.54
CA LEU A 181 -10.60 -23.86 -5.72
C LEU A 181 -10.64 -24.55 -7.10
N LEU A 182 -11.83 -24.88 -7.62
CA LEU A 182 -11.98 -25.46 -8.97
C LEU A 182 -11.56 -24.49 -10.09
N TYR A 183 -11.58 -23.18 -9.83
CA TYR A 183 -11.04 -22.15 -10.74
C TYR A 183 -9.56 -21.82 -10.50
N GLY A 184 -8.89 -22.51 -9.58
CA GLY A 184 -7.50 -22.24 -9.22
C GLY A 184 -7.30 -20.99 -8.36
N ALA A 185 -8.36 -20.48 -7.71
CA ALA A 185 -8.24 -19.38 -6.76
C ALA A 185 -7.84 -19.88 -5.37
N GLY A 186 -7.22 -19.00 -4.57
CA GLY A 186 -6.90 -19.26 -3.18
C GLY A 186 -5.42 -19.51 -2.92
N ASP A 187 -4.55 -19.41 -3.93
CA ASP A 187 -3.10 -19.48 -3.76
C ASP A 187 -2.53 -18.26 -3.02
N ALA A 188 -3.15 -17.08 -3.13
CA ALA A 188 -2.75 -15.93 -2.31
C ALA A 188 -3.15 -16.11 -0.84
N VAL A 189 -4.39 -16.54 -0.59
CA VAL A 189 -4.98 -16.85 0.72
C VAL A 189 -6.40 -17.36 0.50
N ILE A 190 -6.84 -18.35 1.28
CA ILE A 190 -8.27 -18.67 1.44
C ILE A 190 -8.74 -17.95 2.71
N GLY A 191 -9.47 -16.84 2.56
CA GLY A 191 -9.86 -16.08 3.73
C GLY A 191 -11.06 -15.20 3.57
N LEU A 192 -11.88 -15.16 4.61
CA LEU A 192 -13.20 -14.54 4.63
C LEU A 192 -13.28 -13.38 5.63
N ASN A 193 -14.18 -12.45 5.36
CA ASN A 193 -14.55 -11.37 6.26
C ASN A 193 -15.85 -11.80 6.96
N PRO A 194 -15.79 -12.18 8.25
CA PRO A 194 -16.94 -12.72 8.93
C PRO A 194 -17.98 -11.63 9.19
N ALA A 195 -19.27 -11.99 9.14
CA ALA A 195 -20.37 -11.14 9.60
C ALA A 195 -20.42 -11.03 11.13
N SER A 196 -19.93 -12.05 11.84
CA SER A 196 -19.84 -12.10 13.30
C SER A 196 -18.44 -11.76 13.84
N ASP A 197 -18.39 -11.16 15.02
CA ASP A 197 -17.19 -10.94 15.82
C ASP A 197 -17.03 -11.95 16.98
N SER A 198 -17.89 -12.97 17.04
CA SER A 198 -17.93 -13.97 18.11
C SER A 198 -16.77 -14.96 18.00
N LEU A 199 -15.90 -15.02 19.03
CA LEU A 199 -14.75 -15.93 19.05
C LEU A 199 -15.11 -17.40 18.75
N PRO A 200 -16.19 -17.99 19.30
CA PRO A 200 -16.62 -19.33 18.91
C PRO A 200 -16.96 -19.49 17.42
N VAL A 201 -17.57 -18.49 16.78
CA VAL A 201 -17.91 -18.53 15.35
C VAL A 201 -16.62 -18.45 14.52
N LEU A 202 -15.77 -17.49 14.85
CA LEU A 202 -14.46 -17.28 14.20
C LEU A 202 -13.57 -18.51 14.29
N GLY A 203 -13.50 -19.15 15.47
CA GLY A 203 -12.75 -20.39 15.67
C GLY A 203 -13.26 -21.54 14.81
N ARG A 204 -14.58 -21.71 14.68
CA ARG A 204 -15.15 -22.74 13.79
C ARG A 204 -14.81 -22.49 12.31
N LEU A 205 -14.80 -21.23 11.88
CA LEU A 205 -14.41 -20.86 10.53
C LEU A 205 -12.93 -21.19 10.26
N LEU A 206 -12.04 -20.84 11.19
CA LEU A 206 -10.61 -21.18 11.10
C LEU A 206 -10.40 -22.69 11.02
N HIS A 207 -11.01 -23.47 11.91
CA HIS A 207 -10.90 -24.93 11.88
C HIS A 207 -11.44 -25.55 10.59
N MET A 208 -12.56 -25.04 10.06
CA MET A 208 -13.11 -25.53 8.80
C MET A 208 -12.17 -25.26 7.62
N LEU A 209 -11.57 -24.07 7.56
CA LEU A 209 -10.60 -23.74 6.51
C LEU A 209 -9.32 -24.59 6.62
N ASP A 210 -8.78 -24.75 7.84
CA ASP A 210 -7.63 -25.62 8.07
C ASP A 210 -7.95 -27.08 7.70
N GLU A 211 -9.12 -27.61 8.08
CA GLU A 211 -9.52 -28.97 7.71
C GLU A 211 -9.52 -29.17 6.18
N VAL A 212 -10.05 -28.21 5.41
CA VAL A 212 -10.02 -28.27 3.94
C VAL A 212 -8.58 -28.25 3.43
N ILE A 213 -7.74 -27.34 3.92
CA ILE A 213 -6.34 -27.22 3.50
C ILE A 213 -5.56 -28.50 3.79
N GLN A 214 -5.65 -29.02 5.01
CA GLN A 214 -4.92 -30.22 5.42
C GLN A 214 -5.42 -31.47 4.69
N ARG A 215 -6.74 -31.63 4.56
CA ARG A 215 -7.35 -32.81 3.94
C ARG A 215 -6.97 -32.98 2.47
N PHE A 216 -6.82 -31.87 1.75
CA PHE A 216 -6.46 -31.87 0.33
C PHE A 216 -5.01 -31.44 0.07
N GLU A 217 -4.20 -31.31 1.13
CA GLU A 217 -2.79 -30.89 1.08
C GLU A 217 -2.58 -29.62 0.22
N ILE A 218 -3.49 -28.65 0.35
CA ILE A 218 -3.50 -27.46 -0.50
C ILE A 218 -2.32 -26.56 -0.09
N PRO A 219 -1.41 -26.18 -1.01
CA PRO A 219 -0.26 -25.35 -0.69
C PRO A 219 -0.67 -23.88 -0.60
N THR A 220 -1.42 -23.53 0.45
CA THR A 220 -1.91 -22.18 0.73
C THR A 220 -2.08 -21.94 2.23
N GLN A 221 -2.49 -20.74 2.59
CA GLN A 221 -2.75 -20.26 3.94
C GLN A 221 -4.20 -19.82 4.10
N SER A 222 -4.71 -19.95 5.33
CA SER A 222 -6.02 -19.47 5.72
C SER A 222 -5.97 -18.07 6.36
N CYS A 223 -7.10 -17.35 6.37
CA CYS A 223 -7.24 -16.12 7.15
C CYS A 223 -8.73 -15.84 7.45
N VAL A 224 -9.06 -15.51 8.71
CA VAL A 224 -10.37 -14.95 9.05
C VAL A 224 -10.15 -13.50 9.47
N LEU A 225 -10.59 -12.57 8.60
CA LEU A 225 -10.27 -11.15 8.71
C LEU A 225 -11.16 -10.45 9.74
N THR A 226 -10.91 -10.75 11.02
CA THR A 226 -11.53 -10.11 12.18
C THR A 226 -10.59 -9.04 12.77
N HIS A 227 -11.00 -8.41 13.88
CA HIS A 227 -10.12 -7.53 14.63
C HIS A 227 -8.89 -8.30 15.14
N VAL A 228 -7.68 -7.72 15.01
CA VAL A 228 -6.41 -8.40 15.33
C VAL A 228 -6.37 -9.00 16.75
N THR A 229 -7.02 -8.35 17.73
CA THR A 229 -7.09 -8.87 19.11
C THR A 229 -7.92 -10.15 19.24
N ASN A 230 -8.90 -10.37 18.37
CA ASN A 230 -9.65 -11.63 18.33
C ASN A 230 -8.79 -12.75 17.75
N THR A 231 -8.04 -12.46 16.67
CA THR A 231 -7.08 -13.39 16.07
C THR A 231 -6.03 -13.83 17.10
N LEU A 232 -5.47 -12.89 17.87
CA LEU A 232 -4.50 -13.20 18.93
C LEU A 232 -5.10 -14.11 20.01
N LYS A 233 -6.31 -13.80 20.51
CA LYS A 233 -6.99 -14.66 21.49
C LYS A 233 -7.26 -16.07 20.96
N LEU A 234 -7.66 -16.18 19.69
CA LEU A 234 -7.89 -17.48 19.05
C LEU A 234 -6.59 -18.29 18.94
N ALA A 235 -5.49 -17.64 18.52
CA ALA A 235 -4.17 -18.24 18.47
C ALA A 235 -3.70 -18.70 19.87
N GLU A 236 -3.89 -17.88 20.90
CA GLU A 236 -3.58 -18.23 22.31
C GLU A 236 -4.36 -19.46 22.79
N THR A 237 -5.58 -19.66 22.28
CA THR A 237 -6.39 -20.86 22.56
C THR A 237 -6.11 -22.05 21.65
N GLY A 238 -5.14 -21.93 20.73
CA GLY A 238 -4.70 -23.02 19.85
C GLY A 238 -5.51 -23.17 18.55
N ALA A 239 -6.29 -22.15 18.14
CA ALA A 239 -6.93 -22.15 16.83
C ALA A 239 -5.87 -22.12 15.71
N PRO A 240 -6.12 -22.76 14.54
CA PRO A 240 -5.17 -22.84 13.44
C PRO A 240 -5.13 -21.51 12.67
N VAL A 241 -4.48 -20.51 13.26
CA VAL A 241 -4.27 -19.20 12.64
C VAL A 241 -3.01 -19.24 11.76
N ASP A 242 -3.17 -18.81 10.52
CA ASP A 242 -2.08 -18.62 9.55
C ASP A 242 -1.70 -17.14 9.40
N LEU A 243 -2.53 -16.36 8.67
CA LEU A 243 -2.38 -14.92 8.44
C LEU A 243 -3.37 -14.08 9.25
#